data_AF-E8R1N6-F1
#
_entry.id   AF-E8R1N6-F1
#
_cell.length_a   1.000
_cell.length_b   1.000
_cell.length_c   1.000
_cell.angle_alpha   90.00
_cell.angle_beta   90.00
_cell.angle_gamma   90.00
#
_symmetry.space_group_name_H-M   'P 1'
#
loop_
_entity.id
_entity.type
_entity.pdbx_description
1 polymer ?
#
loop_
_entity_poly.entity_id
_entity_poly.type
_entity_poly.pdbx_seq_one_letter_code
_entity_poly.pdbx_strand_id
1 'polypeptide(L)'
;MSSVVSPPSSGRPQPSWPTLSPPERRVLGVLVEKAKTTPDAYPLTLAALTTGCNQKTNRIPLTNYDQDEVEETLDRLRARGLVIQVDSSTGRVPRFKHTLYEKLGVTSPQIAVIAELLLRGPQTEGDLRARANRMLERDPIADLTELQTLLAGLIERGLVVSLSPEGQKRGVVVTHGLYPPDEWERVRLQVTRDFPAEPSPSTPTPTQTAPAYISTAPPHPSVTPVLAGSADPTELAEARREIAVLRAQLETLRAEVARLQAEFAALKTALGA
;
A
#
# COMPACT_ATOMS: atom_id res chain seq x y z
N MET A 1 -11.04 18.42 -40.08
CA MET A 1 -11.70 17.10 -39.90
C MET A 1 -10.61 16.06 -39.71
N SER A 2 -10.25 15.76 -38.47
CA SER A 2 -9.30 14.67 -38.17
C SER A 2 -9.83 13.95 -36.95
N SER A 3 -10.73 12.99 -37.20
CA SER A 3 -11.22 12.06 -36.20
C SER A 3 -10.07 11.11 -35.84
N VAL A 4 -9.58 11.21 -34.61
CA VAL A 4 -8.73 10.20 -34.01
C VAL A 4 -9.62 9.01 -33.69
N VAL A 5 -9.42 7.91 -34.40
CA VAL A 5 -10.05 6.61 -34.11
C VAL A 5 -9.47 6.10 -32.79
N SER A 6 -10.29 6.10 -31.74
CA SER A 6 -9.99 5.41 -30.49
C SER A 6 -10.10 3.89 -30.69
N PRO A 7 -9.16 3.08 -30.18
CA PRO A 7 -9.28 1.63 -30.23
C PRO A 7 -10.43 1.14 -29.33
N PRO A 8 -11.03 -0.03 -29.63
CA PRO A 8 -12.16 -0.56 -28.87
C PRO A 8 -11.74 -0.89 -27.43
N SER A 9 -12.36 -0.21 -26.47
CA SER A 9 -12.30 -0.54 -25.04
C SER A 9 -12.87 -1.94 -24.85
N SER A 10 -12.03 -2.90 -24.45
CA SER A 10 -12.50 -4.15 -23.86
C SER A 10 -13.33 -3.81 -22.63
N GLY A 11 -14.61 -4.20 -22.67
CA GLY A 11 -15.66 -3.77 -21.75
C GLY A 11 -15.45 -4.23 -20.32
N ARG A 12 -14.66 -3.48 -19.56
CA ARG A 12 -14.68 -3.53 -18.10
C ARG A 12 -15.60 -2.40 -17.61
N PRO A 13 -16.54 -2.64 -16.68
CA PRO A 13 -17.40 -1.59 -16.14
C PRO A 13 -16.51 -0.45 -15.62
N GLN A 14 -16.68 0.74 -16.19
CA GLN A 14 -15.98 1.94 -15.73
C GLN A 14 -16.49 2.20 -14.29
N PRO A 15 -15.62 2.17 -13.27
CA PRO A 15 -16.07 2.42 -11.92
C PRO A 15 -16.65 3.84 -11.86
N SER A 16 -17.92 3.95 -11.44
CA SER A 16 -18.59 5.23 -11.22
C SER A 16 -18.11 5.96 -9.95
N TRP A 17 -17.07 5.43 -9.30
CA TRP A 17 -16.52 5.96 -8.06
C TRP A 17 -15.47 7.03 -8.35
N PRO A 18 -15.43 8.11 -7.57
CA PRO A 18 -14.49 9.18 -7.81
C PRO A 18 -13.07 8.71 -7.48
N THR A 19 -12.13 8.93 -8.39
CA THR A 19 -10.73 8.54 -8.25
C THR A 19 -10.06 9.27 -7.07
N LEU A 20 -9.01 8.68 -6.52
CA LEU A 20 -8.29 9.21 -5.36
C LEU A 20 -6.83 9.49 -5.71
N SER A 21 -6.34 10.68 -5.36
CA SER A 21 -4.91 10.97 -5.43
C SER A 21 -4.12 10.16 -4.40
N PRO A 22 -2.78 10.03 -4.54
CA PRO A 22 -1.96 9.30 -3.56
C PRO A 22 -2.15 9.77 -2.10
N PRO A 23 -2.13 11.08 -1.76
CA PRO A 23 -2.36 11.52 -0.38
C PRO A 23 -3.80 11.24 0.09
N GLU A 24 -4.81 11.37 -0.79
CA GLU A 24 -6.20 11.03 -0.45
C GLU A 24 -6.36 9.55 -0.07
N ARG A 25 -5.74 8.65 -0.85
CA ARG A 25 -5.73 7.21 -0.55
C ARG A 25 -5.09 6.94 0.80
N ARG A 26 -3.94 7.58 1.07
CA ARG A 26 -3.24 7.43 2.35
C ARG A 26 -4.11 7.89 3.52
N VAL A 27 -4.66 9.10 3.45
CA VAL A 27 -5.49 9.68 4.51
C VAL A 27 -6.71 8.80 4.80
N LEU A 28 -7.44 8.38 3.75
CA LEU A 28 -8.60 7.51 3.91
C LEU A 28 -8.24 6.14 4.48
N GLY A 29 -7.15 5.53 3.99
CA GLY A 29 -6.65 4.26 4.51
C GLY A 29 -6.30 4.34 6.00
N VAL A 30 -5.63 5.42 6.44
CA VAL A 30 -5.29 5.64 7.85
C VAL A 30 -6.55 5.82 8.71
N LEU A 31 -7.52 6.61 8.25
CA LEU A 31 -8.77 6.80 8.98
C LEU A 31 -9.51 5.48 9.19
N VAL A 32 -9.61 4.63 8.16
CA VAL A 32 -10.25 3.31 8.28
C VAL A 32 -9.45 2.39 9.20
N GLU A 33 -8.13 2.32 9.02
CA GLU A 33 -7.24 1.50 9.85
C GLU A 33 -7.42 1.86 11.33
N LYS A 34 -7.37 3.15 11.67
CA LYS A 34 -7.48 3.61 13.07
C LYS A 34 -8.89 3.50 13.63
N ALA A 35 -9.92 3.71 12.82
CA ALA A 35 -11.30 3.46 13.26
C ALA A 35 -11.52 2.01 13.70
N LYS A 36 -10.84 1.06 13.05
CA LYS A 36 -10.96 -0.38 13.34
C LYS A 36 -10.01 -0.88 14.42
N THR A 37 -8.76 -0.41 14.41
CA THR A 37 -7.70 -0.94 15.30
C THR A 37 -7.51 -0.14 16.58
N THR A 38 -7.91 1.13 16.59
CA THR A 38 -7.75 2.03 17.74
C THR A 38 -9.01 2.89 17.92
N PRO A 39 -10.17 2.27 18.20
CA PRO A 39 -11.45 3.00 18.30
C PRO A 39 -11.44 4.09 19.37
N ASP A 40 -10.69 3.90 20.46
CA ASP A 40 -10.57 4.89 21.55
C ASP A 40 -9.88 6.19 21.11
N ALA A 41 -9.01 6.10 20.09
CA ALA A 41 -8.31 7.26 19.53
C ALA A 41 -9.09 7.93 18.38
N TYR A 42 -10.20 7.32 17.93
CA TYR A 42 -10.98 7.78 16.79
C TYR A 42 -12.22 8.57 17.26
N PRO A 43 -12.58 9.71 16.64
CA PRO A 43 -12.01 10.32 15.43
C PRO A 43 -10.62 10.96 15.60
N LEU A 44 -9.83 11.01 14.53
CA LEU A 44 -8.42 11.44 14.59
C LEU A 44 -8.26 12.96 14.52
N THR A 45 -7.30 13.52 15.25
CA THR A 45 -6.82 14.90 15.01
C THR A 45 -5.93 14.96 13.77
N LEU A 46 -5.71 16.17 13.24
CA LEU A 46 -4.79 16.41 12.12
C LEU A 46 -3.39 15.83 12.39
N ALA A 47 -2.79 16.11 13.55
CA ALA A 47 -1.48 15.59 13.93
C ALA A 47 -1.42 14.05 14.01
N ALA A 48 -2.47 13.41 14.54
CA ALA A 48 -2.56 11.96 14.61
C ALA A 48 -2.67 11.35 13.20
N LEU A 49 -3.40 12.00 12.30
CA LEU A 49 -3.53 11.59 10.91
C LEU A 49 -2.20 11.72 10.17
N THR A 50 -1.48 12.85 10.29
CA THR A 50 -0.14 13.04 9.68
C THR A 50 0.83 11.98 10.17
N THR A 51 0.85 11.71 11.49
CA THR A 51 1.67 10.63 12.08
C THR A 51 1.29 9.26 11.49
N GLY A 52 -0.01 8.98 11.36
CA GLY A 52 -0.52 7.74 10.78
C GLY A 52 -0.17 7.58 9.30
N CYS A 53 -0.15 8.68 8.53
CA CYS A 53 0.21 8.68 7.12
C CYS A 53 1.69 8.30 6.93
N ASN A 54 2.57 8.79 7.79
CA ASN A 54 4.03 8.64 7.68
C ASN A 54 4.60 7.45 8.50
N GLN A 55 3.77 6.49 8.93
CA GLN A 55 4.24 5.31 9.65
C GLN A 55 5.20 4.48 8.77
N LYS A 56 6.29 3.98 9.39
CA LYS A 56 7.28 3.13 8.70
C LYS A 56 6.79 1.71 8.44
N THR A 57 5.73 1.30 9.12
CA THR A 57 5.14 -0.03 8.99
C THR A 57 3.78 0.10 8.33
N ASN A 58 3.40 -0.94 7.59
CA ASN A 58 2.10 -1.03 6.95
C ASN A 58 1.79 0.09 5.95
N ARG A 59 2.82 0.71 5.36
CA ARG A 59 2.71 1.75 4.33
C ARG A 59 3.61 1.40 3.15
N ILE A 60 3.03 1.37 1.95
CA ILE A 60 3.78 1.24 0.69
C ILE A 60 3.10 2.18 -0.32
N PRO A 61 3.80 3.20 -0.86
CA PRO A 61 5.18 3.61 -0.54
C PRO A 61 5.30 4.28 0.85
N LEU A 62 6.51 4.41 1.37
CA LEU A 62 6.75 5.30 2.51
C LEU A 62 6.53 6.76 2.08
N THR A 63 5.91 7.55 2.96
CA THR A 63 5.63 8.97 2.72
C THR A 63 6.20 9.82 3.84
N ASN A 64 6.31 11.13 3.57
CA ASN A 64 6.67 12.13 4.55
C ASN A 64 5.84 13.40 4.32
N TYR A 65 4.51 13.26 4.42
CA TYR A 65 3.62 14.39 4.28
C TYR A 65 3.77 15.34 5.46
N ASP A 66 3.83 16.64 5.20
CA ASP A 66 3.71 17.63 6.25
C ASP A 66 2.25 17.81 6.72
N GLN A 67 2.03 18.70 7.68
CA GLN A 67 0.70 18.91 8.24
C GLN A 67 -0.22 19.66 7.27
N ASP A 68 0.33 20.57 6.47
CA ASP A 68 -0.42 21.42 5.54
C ASP A 68 -0.92 20.58 4.36
N GLU A 69 -0.09 19.67 3.83
CA GLU A 69 -0.46 18.70 2.79
C GLU A 69 -1.62 17.79 3.23
N VAL A 70 -1.61 17.35 4.50
CA VAL A 70 -2.67 16.50 5.05
C VAL A 70 -3.94 17.31 5.28
N GLU A 71 -3.84 18.55 5.73
CA GLU A 71 -4.98 19.46 5.91
C GLU A 71 -5.66 19.78 4.58
N GLU A 72 -4.89 20.15 3.55
CA GLU A 72 -5.42 20.41 2.21
C GLU A 72 -6.08 19.14 1.61
N THR A 73 -5.50 17.97 1.88
CA THR A 73 -6.09 16.68 1.48
C THR A 73 -7.40 16.42 2.20
N LEU A 74 -7.49 16.72 3.50
CA LEU A 74 -8.72 16.60 4.26
C LEU A 74 -9.81 17.51 3.71
N ASP A 75 -9.50 18.75 3.35
CA ASP A 75 -10.47 19.68 2.79
C ASP A 75 -11.04 19.20 1.45
N ARG A 76 -10.20 18.66 0.56
CA ARG A 76 -10.66 18.01 -0.68
C ARG A 76 -11.57 16.81 -0.40
N LEU A 77 -11.21 15.97 0.56
CA LEU A 77 -12.01 14.81 0.96
C LEU A 77 -13.34 15.20 1.61
N ARG A 78 -13.36 16.30 2.37
CA ARG A 78 -14.56 16.86 3.00
C ARG A 78 -15.51 17.47 1.97
N ALA A 79 -14.98 18.19 0.98
CA ALA A 79 -15.78 18.71 -0.13
C ALA A 79 -16.50 17.59 -0.90
N ARG A 80 -15.88 16.41 -0.98
CA ARG A 80 -16.45 15.18 -1.59
C ARG A 80 -17.32 14.37 -0.61
N GLY A 81 -17.40 14.78 0.64
CA GLY A 81 -18.14 14.09 1.71
C GLY A 81 -17.58 12.71 2.08
N LEU A 82 -16.32 12.41 1.76
CA LEU A 82 -15.63 11.16 2.12
C LEU A 82 -15.07 11.17 3.55
N VAL A 83 -14.87 12.37 4.09
CA VAL A 83 -14.47 12.66 5.46
C VAL A 83 -15.37 13.75 6.00
N ILE A 84 -15.69 13.69 7.30
CA ILE A 84 -16.36 14.79 7.99
C ILE A 84 -15.60 15.17 9.25
N GLN A 85 -15.66 16.47 9.56
CA GLN A 85 -15.13 17.01 10.81
C GLN A 85 -16.17 16.82 11.91
N VAL A 86 -15.71 16.41 13.08
CA VAL A 86 -16.49 16.30 14.31
C VAL A 86 -15.96 17.33 15.28
N ASP A 87 -16.80 18.30 15.63
CA ASP A 87 -16.44 19.31 16.61
C ASP A 87 -16.51 18.69 18.02
N SER A 88 -15.45 18.86 18.78
CA SER A 88 -15.43 18.44 20.19
C SER A 88 -16.24 19.45 21.01
N SER A 89 -17.25 18.98 21.73
CA SER A 89 -18.11 19.81 22.61
C SER A 89 -17.34 20.58 23.69
N THR A 90 -16.10 20.19 23.97
CA THR A 90 -15.21 20.74 25.00
C THR A 90 -14.13 21.71 24.49
N GLY A 91 -14.07 22.01 23.18
CA GLY A 91 -12.95 22.76 22.58
C GLY A 91 -11.64 21.94 22.59
N ARG A 92 -10.69 22.05 21.66
CA ARG A 92 -10.35 23.08 20.67
C ARG A 92 -9.65 22.49 19.42
N VAL A 93 -9.66 21.18 19.21
CA VAL A 93 -8.95 20.54 18.09
C VAL A 93 -9.94 19.82 17.17
N PRO A 94 -10.04 20.21 15.88
CA PRO A 94 -10.83 19.48 14.89
C PRO A 94 -10.45 18.01 14.85
N ARG A 95 -11.48 17.14 14.82
CA ARG A 95 -11.30 15.70 14.62
C ARG A 95 -12.00 15.25 13.36
N PHE A 96 -11.46 14.23 12.70
CA PHE A 96 -11.91 13.78 11.40
C PHE A 96 -12.32 12.32 11.43
N LYS A 97 -13.45 12.01 10.78
CA LYS A 97 -13.94 10.65 10.58
C LYS A 97 -14.25 10.38 9.11
N HIS A 98 -13.97 9.18 8.64
CA HIS A 98 -14.36 8.73 7.30
C HIS A 98 -15.86 8.39 7.24
N THR A 99 -16.45 8.50 6.05
CA THR A 99 -17.86 8.15 5.75
C THR A 99 -17.97 7.00 4.73
N LEU A 100 -16.85 6.32 4.47
CA LEU A 100 -16.72 5.33 3.40
C LEU A 100 -17.71 4.15 3.47
N TYR A 101 -18.24 3.78 4.64
CA TYR A 101 -19.28 2.74 4.73
C TYR A 101 -20.51 3.10 3.90
N GLU A 102 -21.03 4.31 4.11
CA GLU A 102 -22.19 4.83 3.38
C GLU A 102 -21.79 5.20 1.95
N LYS A 103 -20.67 5.90 1.79
CA LYS A 103 -20.24 6.39 0.47
C LYS A 103 -19.94 5.29 -0.51
N LEU A 104 -19.32 4.19 -0.07
CA LEU A 104 -19.04 3.06 -0.93
C LEU A 104 -20.12 1.98 -0.82
N GLY A 105 -20.99 1.97 0.19
CA GLY A 105 -21.94 0.89 0.41
C GLY A 105 -21.23 -0.44 0.70
N VAL A 106 -20.23 -0.43 1.57
CA VAL A 106 -19.37 -1.60 1.88
C VAL A 106 -19.59 -2.11 3.30
N THR A 107 -19.35 -3.41 3.50
CA THR A 107 -19.39 -4.06 4.82
C THR A 107 -18.09 -3.87 5.61
N SER A 108 -18.10 -4.30 6.87
CA SER A 108 -16.91 -4.25 7.74
C SER A 108 -15.71 -5.04 7.19
N PRO A 109 -15.86 -6.29 6.69
CA PRO A 109 -14.77 -6.99 6.00
C PRO A 109 -14.31 -6.30 4.72
N GLN A 110 -15.26 -5.83 3.89
CA GLN A 110 -14.95 -5.19 2.61
C GLN A 110 -14.15 -3.89 2.77
N ILE A 111 -14.50 -3.03 3.73
CA ILE A 111 -13.75 -1.79 3.95
C ILE A 111 -12.34 -2.05 4.48
N ALA A 112 -12.14 -3.12 5.26
CA ALA A 112 -10.80 -3.52 5.72
C ALA A 112 -9.93 -3.96 4.54
N VAL A 113 -10.48 -4.75 3.62
CA VAL A 113 -9.79 -5.12 2.37
C VAL A 113 -9.42 -3.88 1.55
N ILE A 114 -10.35 -2.96 1.36
CA ILE A 114 -10.10 -1.71 0.62
C ILE A 114 -9.02 -0.87 1.30
N ALA A 115 -9.09 -0.69 2.63
CA ALA A 115 -8.10 0.09 3.36
C ALA A 115 -6.70 -0.50 3.26
N GLU A 116 -6.57 -1.82 3.34
CA GLU A 116 -5.28 -2.50 3.19
C GLU A 116 -4.68 -2.27 1.79
N LEU A 117 -5.50 -2.31 0.75
CA LEU A 117 -5.09 -2.00 -0.62
C LEU A 117 -4.75 -0.51 -0.80
N LEU A 118 -5.46 0.41 -0.15
CA LEU A 118 -5.14 1.85 -0.19
C LEU A 118 -3.79 2.17 0.49
N LEU A 119 -3.44 1.43 1.54
CA LEU A 119 -2.24 1.68 2.33
C LEU A 119 -0.98 1.04 1.73
N ARG A 120 -1.11 -0.07 0.99
CA ARG A 120 0.03 -0.83 0.46
C ARG A 120 0.00 -1.15 -1.03
N GLY A 121 -1.06 -0.76 -1.74
CA GLY A 121 -1.20 -1.03 -3.16
C GLY A 121 -1.49 -2.50 -3.47
N PRO A 122 -1.07 -2.97 -4.66
CA PRO A 122 -1.33 -4.33 -5.15
C PRO A 122 -0.75 -5.43 -4.26
N GLN A 123 -1.54 -6.46 -3.97
CA GLN A 123 -1.15 -7.55 -3.07
C GLN A 123 -1.72 -8.89 -3.55
N THR A 124 -1.07 -9.99 -3.17
CA THR A 124 -1.63 -11.33 -3.34
C THR A 124 -2.84 -11.52 -2.43
N GLU A 125 -3.83 -12.33 -2.84
CA GLU A 125 -5.00 -12.64 -1.99
C GLU A 125 -4.59 -13.22 -0.62
N GLY A 126 -3.51 -14.02 -0.59
CA GLY A 126 -3.00 -14.62 0.65
C GLY A 126 -2.47 -13.58 1.64
N ASP A 127 -1.63 -12.65 1.17
CA ASP A 127 -1.13 -11.54 1.98
C ASP A 127 -2.26 -10.60 2.41
N LEU A 128 -3.16 -10.30 1.47
CA LEU A 128 -4.29 -9.40 1.69
C LEU A 128 -5.19 -9.91 2.81
N ARG A 129 -5.52 -11.21 2.83
CA ARG A 129 -6.33 -11.81 3.90
C ARG A 129 -5.65 -11.64 5.27
N ALA A 130 -4.36 -12.01 5.35
CA ALA A 130 -3.62 -11.98 6.60
C ALA A 130 -3.47 -10.56 7.16
N ARG A 131 -3.30 -9.57 6.28
CA ARG A 131 -3.14 -8.17 6.68
C ARG A 131 -4.48 -7.49 6.99
N ALA A 132 -5.51 -7.72 6.16
CA ALA A 132 -6.86 -7.19 6.40
C ALA A 132 -7.48 -7.72 7.71
N ASN A 133 -7.23 -8.99 8.06
CA ASN A 133 -7.71 -9.57 9.32
C ASN A 133 -7.19 -8.86 10.57
N ARG A 134 -6.07 -8.12 10.50
CA ARG A 134 -5.59 -7.29 11.61
C ARG A 134 -6.55 -6.15 11.97
N MET A 135 -7.44 -5.77 11.05
CA MET A 135 -8.48 -4.76 11.26
C MET A 135 -9.85 -5.38 11.58
N LEU A 136 -9.95 -6.72 11.64
CA LEU A 136 -11.21 -7.46 11.76
C LEU A 136 -11.19 -8.38 12.98
N GLU A 137 -11.17 -7.79 14.17
CA GLU A 137 -11.16 -8.57 15.42
C GLU A 137 -12.45 -9.38 15.63
N ARG A 138 -13.60 -8.79 15.31
CA ARG A 138 -14.92 -9.40 15.57
C ARG A 138 -15.48 -10.23 14.43
N ASP A 139 -15.01 -9.98 13.22
CA ASP A 139 -15.55 -10.57 11.99
C ASP A 139 -14.41 -10.88 11.01
N PRO A 140 -13.48 -11.77 11.41
CA PRO A 140 -12.31 -12.11 10.60
C PRO A 140 -12.72 -12.93 9.38
N ILE A 141 -11.99 -12.72 8.28
CA ILE A 141 -12.15 -13.52 7.06
C ILE A 141 -11.54 -14.89 7.32
N ALA A 142 -12.39 -15.91 7.44
CA ALA A 142 -12.04 -17.25 7.88
C ALA A 142 -11.04 -17.92 6.94
N ASP A 143 -11.31 -17.88 5.64
CA ASP A 143 -10.51 -18.55 4.64
C ASP A 143 -10.38 -17.75 3.32
N LEU A 144 -9.68 -18.34 2.35
CA LEU A 144 -9.44 -17.71 1.06
C LEU A 144 -10.71 -17.67 0.19
N THR A 145 -11.62 -18.63 0.35
CA THR A 145 -12.87 -18.72 -0.41
C THR A 145 -13.82 -17.58 -0.01
N GLU A 146 -13.88 -17.27 1.28
CA GLU A 146 -14.63 -16.13 1.80
C GLU A 146 -14.03 -14.82 1.27
N LEU A 147 -12.70 -14.66 1.30
CA LEU A 147 -12.04 -13.49 0.70
C LEU A 147 -12.40 -13.35 -0.79
N GLN A 148 -12.33 -14.44 -1.55
CA GLN A 148 -12.65 -14.44 -2.98
C GLN A 148 -14.10 -14.04 -3.26
N THR A 149 -15.03 -14.46 -2.40
CA THR A 149 -16.44 -14.04 -2.47
C THR A 149 -16.60 -12.54 -2.21
N LEU A 150 -15.91 -12.01 -1.20
CA LEU A 150 -15.89 -10.57 -0.92
C LEU A 150 -15.27 -9.78 -2.07
N LEU A 151 -14.15 -10.26 -2.63
CA LEU A 151 -13.46 -9.63 -3.75
C LEU A 151 -14.31 -9.64 -5.02
N ALA A 152 -15.03 -10.73 -5.31
CA ALA A 152 -15.92 -10.81 -6.47
C ALA A 152 -16.99 -9.70 -6.45
N GLY A 153 -17.65 -9.49 -5.30
CA GLY A 153 -18.62 -8.40 -5.14
C GLY A 153 -18.00 -7.00 -5.24
N LEU A 154 -16.75 -6.84 -4.78
CA LEU A 154 -16.02 -5.57 -4.93
C LEU A 154 -15.55 -5.31 -6.36
N ILE A 155 -15.19 -6.37 -7.11
CA ILE A 155 -14.77 -6.31 -8.51
C ILE A 155 -15.96 -5.96 -9.41
N GLU A 156 -17.11 -6.58 -9.19
CA GLU A 156 -18.35 -6.27 -9.94
C GLU A 156 -18.71 -4.79 -9.84
N ARG A 157 -18.46 -4.18 -8.68
CA ARG A 157 -18.68 -2.76 -8.41
C ARG A 157 -17.51 -1.85 -8.77
N GLY A 158 -16.43 -2.40 -9.31
CA GLY A 158 -15.23 -1.65 -9.71
C GLY A 158 -14.45 -1.01 -8.55
N LEU A 159 -14.63 -1.46 -7.31
CA LEU A 159 -13.85 -0.99 -6.16
C LEU A 159 -12.53 -1.72 -5.99
N VAL A 160 -12.45 -2.93 -6.53
CA VAL A 160 -11.25 -3.76 -6.58
C VAL A 160 -11.05 -4.23 -8.02
N VAL A 161 -9.81 -4.44 -8.41
CA VAL A 161 -9.42 -4.89 -9.74
C VAL A 161 -8.42 -6.03 -9.60
N SER A 162 -8.70 -7.15 -10.27
CA SER A 162 -7.71 -8.21 -10.47
C SER A 162 -6.69 -7.80 -11.53
N LEU A 163 -5.42 -7.96 -11.21
CA LEU A 163 -4.28 -7.67 -12.09
C LEU A 163 -3.66 -8.95 -12.67
N SER A 164 -3.97 -10.11 -12.09
CA SER A 164 -3.56 -11.41 -12.64
C SER A 164 -4.36 -11.78 -13.90
N PRO A 165 -3.77 -12.57 -14.83
CA PRO A 165 -4.49 -13.14 -15.95
C PRO A 165 -5.72 -13.94 -15.52
N GLU A 166 -6.75 -13.91 -16.37
CA GLU A 166 -7.97 -14.69 -16.16
C GLU A 166 -7.64 -16.19 -16.15
N GLY A 167 -8.11 -16.90 -15.11
CA GLY A 167 -7.87 -18.34 -14.94
C GLY A 167 -6.70 -18.72 -14.02
N GLN A 168 -5.88 -17.75 -13.57
CA GLN A 168 -4.88 -18.00 -12.55
C GLN A 168 -5.56 -18.31 -11.20
N LYS A 169 -5.27 -19.49 -10.62
CA LYS A 169 -5.90 -19.95 -9.35
C LYS A 169 -5.03 -19.73 -8.11
N ARG A 170 -3.73 -19.50 -8.27
CA ARG A 170 -2.76 -19.33 -7.17
C ARG A 170 -2.00 -18.03 -7.35
N GLY A 171 -1.74 -17.32 -6.26
CA GLY A 171 -1.00 -16.06 -6.31
C GLY A 171 -1.71 -14.95 -7.07
N VAL A 172 -3.05 -14.94 -7.06
CA VAL A 172 -3.84 -13.87 -7.68
C VAL A 172 -3.51 -12.55 -7.00
N VAL A 173 -3.15 -11.54 -7.80
CA VAL A 173 -2.81 -10.20 -7.34
C VAL A 173 -3.98 -9.26 -7.61
N VAL A 174 -4.41 -8.54 -6.59
CA VAL A 174 -5.51 -7.59 -6.65
C VAL A 174 -5.06 -6.21 -6.17
N THR A 175 -5.72 -5.17 -6.68
CA THR A 175 -5.54 -3.78 -6.23
C THR A 175 -6.87 -3.05 -6.14
N HIS A 176 -6.91 -1.83 -5.59
CA HIS A 176 -8.13 -1.04 -5.53
C HIS A 176 -8.45 -0.41 -6.91
N GLY A 177 -9.73 -0.19 -7.20
CA GLY A 177 -10.22 0.45 -8.42
C GLY A 177 -10.16 1.98 -8.43
N LEU A 178 -9.69 2.60 -7.35
CA LEU A 178 -9.79 4.05 -7.11
C LEU A 178 -8.60 4.87 -7.64
N TYR A 179 -7.81 4.34 -8.58
CA TYR A 179 -6.69 5.08 -9.18
C TYR A 179 -7.19 6.09 -10.24
N PRO A 180 -6.52 7.25 -10.38
CA PRO A 180 -6.66 8.12 -11.54
C PRO A 180 -6.38 7.37 -12.86
N PRO A 181 -7.04 7.71 -13.98
CA PRO A 181 -6.87 7.01 -15.27
C PRO A 181 -5.42 6.91 -15.74
N ASP A 182 -4.62 7.94 -15.47
CA ASP A 182 -3.21 8.08 -15.84
C ASP A 182 -2.26 7.23 -14.98
N GLU A 183 -2.66 6.85 -13.76
CA GLU A 183 -1.82 6.05 -12.87
C GLU A 183 -1.91 4.53 -13.14
N TRP A 184 -2.97 4.07 -13.81
CA TRP A 184 -3.21 2.64 -14.03
C TRP A 184 -2.06 1.92 -14.74
N GLU A 185 -1.41 2.57 -15.69
CA GLU A 185 -0.29 1.98 -16.42
C GLU A 185 0.91 1.75 -15.50
N ARG A 186 1.21 2.72 -14.62
CA ARG A 186 2.29 2.59 -13.64
C ARG A 186 2.04 1.44 -12.67
N VAL A 187 0.79 1.31 -12.20
CA VAL A 187 0.39 0.23 -11.29
C VAL A 187 0.54 -1.13 -11.96
N ARG A 188 0.14 -1.27 -13.24
CA ARG A 188 0.32 -2.51 -13.99
C ARG A 188 1.79 -2.88 -14.17
N LEU A 189 2.62 -1.92 -14.61
CA LEU A 189 4.06 -2.13 -14.78
C LEU A 189 4.73 -2.51 -13.46
N GLN A 190 4.33 -1.88 -12.36
CA GLN A 190 4.83 -2.24 -11.03
C GLN A 190 4.46 -3.68 -10.67
N VAL A 191 3.22 -4.10 -10.89
CA VAL A 191 2.81 -5.49 -10.61
C VAL A 191 3.55 -6.49 -11.49
N THR A 192 3.77 -6.19 -12.77
CA THR A 192 4.57 -7.07 -13.64
C THR A 192 6.00 -7.24 -13.13
N ARG A 193 6.57 -6.20 -12.49
CA ARG A 193 7.91 -6.27 -11.87
C ARG A 193 7.91 -7.02 -10.54
N ASP A 194 6.96 -6.71 -9.67
CA ASP A 194 6.91 -7.24 -8.29
C ASP A 194 6.37 -8.68 -8.24
N PHE A 195 5.53 -9.06 -9.21
CA PHE A 195 4.89 -10.36 -9.34
C PHE A 195 5.07 -10.90 -10.78
N PRO A 196 6.27 -11.40 -11.14
CA PRO A 196 6.45 -12.05 -12.43
C PRO A 196 5.48 -13.24 -12.51
N ALA A 197 4.67 -13.27 -13.57
CA ALA A 197 3.76 -14.38 -13.80
C ALA A 197 4.56 -15.69 -13.86
N GLU A 198 4.12 -16.71 -13.14
CA GLU A 198 4.67 -18.05 -13.37
C GLU A 198 4.44 -18.41 -14.85
N PRO A 199 5.45 -18.95 -15.55
CA PRO A 199 5.23 -19.44 -16.89
C PRO A 199 4.11 -20.47 -16.82
N SER A 200 3.01 -20.21 -17.54
CA SER A 200 1.95 -21.20 -17.72
C SER A 200 2.61 -22.52 -18.12
N PRO A 201 2.22 -23.67 -17.53
CA PRO A 201 2.72 -24.95 -18.01
C PRO A 201 2.22 -25.12 -19.45
N SER A 202 3.07 -24.77 -20.41
CA SER A 202 2.88 -25.11 -21.81
C SER A 202 2.72 -26.62 -21.88
N THR A 203 1.62 -27.01 -22.49
CA THR A 203 1.18 -28.37 -22.78
C THR A 203 2.36 -29.20 -23.31
N PRO A 204 2.66 -30.39 -22.75
CA PRO A 204 3.67 -31.26 -23.34
C PRO A 204 3.13 -31.82 -24.67
N THR A 205 3.75 -31.44 -25.78
CA THR A 205 3.52 -32.08 -27.09
C THR A 205 4.44 -33.30 -27.21
N PRO A 206 3.99 -34.45 -27.76
CA PRO A 206 4.62 -35.74 -27.50
C PRO A 206 5.81 -36.06 -28.43
N THR A 207 6.72 -36.86 -27.87
CA THR A 207 7.53 -37.94 -28.46
C THR A 207 8.32 -37.69 -29.75
N GLN A 208 9.65 -37.77 -29.64
CA GLN A 208 10.42 -38.56 -30.60
C GLN A 208 11.57 -39.30 -29.91
N THR A 209 11.81 -40.52 -30.40
CA THR A 209 12.49 -41.65 -29.76
C THR A 209 13.91 -41.84 -30.29
N ALA A 210 14.86 -42.06 -29.36
CA ALA A 210 16.13 -42.84 -29.45
C ALA A 210 17.29 -42.32 -30.35
N PRO A 211 18.55 -42.79 -30.17
CA PRO A 211 19.01 -43.90 -29.32
C PRO A 211 20.15 -43.58 -28.32
N ALA A 212 20.42 -44.59 -27.48
CA ALA A 212 21.41 -44.63 -26.42
C ALA A 212 22.85 -44.44 -26.91
N TYR A 213 23.59 -43.59 -26.21
CA TYR A 213 25.06 -43.62 -26.20
C TYR A 213 25.55 -43.93 -24.79
N ILE A 214 26.30 -45.03 -24.69
CA ILE A 214 27.13 -45.39 -23.55
C ILE A 214 28.33 -44.43 -23.58
N SER A 215 28.55 -43.65 -22.53
CA SER A 215 29.78 -42.87 -22.38
C SER A 215 30.26 -42.91 -20.94
N THR A 216 31.41 -43.57 -20.79
CA THR A 216 32.20 -43.78 -19.58
C THR A 216 32.75 -42.47 -19.01
N ALA A 217 32.55 -42.27 -17.72
CA ALA A 217 33.16 -41.21 -16.92
C ALA A 217 34.69 -41.38 -16.77
N PRO A 218 35.42 -40.26 -16.61
CA PRO A 218 36.43 -40.15 -15.55
C PRO A 218 36.26 -38.86 -14.69
N PRO A 219 36.98 -38.71 -13.57
CA PRO A 219 36.41 -38.09 -12.37
C PRO A 219 36.97 -36.70 -11.96
N HIS A 220 36.11 -35.94 -11.25
CA HIS A 220 36.34 -34.85 -10.26
C HIS A 220 37.00 -33.51 -10.73
N PRO A 221 36.78 -32.36 -10.04
CA PRO A 221 36.37 -32.18 -8.64
C PRO A 221 35.22 -31.17 -8.39
N SER A 222 34.96 -30.98 -7.10
CA SER A 222 33.72 -30.51 -6.47
C SER A 222 33.56 -28.98 -6.31
N VAL A 223 32.29 -28.57 -6.17
CA VAL A 223 31.72 -27.40 -5.44
C VAL A 223 31.94 -25.98 -5.99
N THR A 224 30.85 -25.29 -6.38
CA THR A 224 30.30 -24.10 -5.68
C THR A 224 28.92 -23.70 -6.22
N PRO A 225 28.01 -23.14 -5.38
CA PRO A 225 26.69 -22.72 -5.79
C PRO A 225 26.73 -21.30 -6.39
N VAL A 226 25.97 -21.08 -7.47
CA VAL A 226 25.78 -19.77 -8.08
C VAL A 226 24.89 -18.93 -7.16
N LEU A 227 25.50 -17.97 -6.48
CA LEU A 227 24.85 -16.95 -5.67
C LEU A 227 24.46 -15.76 -6.55
N ALA A 228 23.20 -15.36 -6.39
CA ALA A 228 22.58 -14.04 -6.49
C ALA A 228 23.34 -12.92 -7.22
N GLY A 229 22.58 -12.22 -8.08
CA GLY A 229 23.00 -11.01 -8.80
C GLY A 229 23.79 -10.05 -7.95
N SER A 230 24.99 -9.72 -8.44
CA SER A 230 25.88 -8.73 -7.89
C SER A 230 25.21 -7.36 -7.96
N ALA A 231 24.73 -6.84 -6.83
CA ALA A 231 24.69 -5.39 -6.65
C ALA A 231 26.12 -4.88 -6.85
N ASP A 232 26.28 -3.83 -7.66
CA ASP A 232 27.59 -3.28 -7.98
C ASP A 232 28.29 -2.91 -6.64
N PRO A 233 29.46 -3.48 -6.32
CA PRO A 233 30.16 -3.24 -5.06
C PRO A 233 30.41 -1.75 -4.79
N THR A 234 30.46 -0.95 -5.85
CA THR A 234 30.62 0.50 -5.83
C THR A 234 29.36 1.19 -5.28
N GLU A 235 28.17 0.84 -5.78
CA GLU A 235 26.89 1.38 -5.32
C GLU A 235 26.64 1.05 -3.85
N LEU A 236 27.01 -0.16 -3.41
CA LEU A 236 26.90 -0.55 -2.01
C LEU A 236 27.85 0.24 -1.11
N ALA A 237 29.05 0.58 -1.58
CA ALA A 237 30.00 1.41 -0.85
C ALA A 237 29.52 2.87 -0.74
N GLU A 238 28.94 3.40 -1.80
CA GLU A 238 28.37 4.76 -1.83
C GLU A 238 27.16 4.88 -0.91
N ALA A 239 26.21 3.95 -0.99
CA ALA A 239 25.05 3.92 -0.09
C ALA A 239 25.48 3.79 1.39
N ARG A 240 26.51 2.98 1.70
CA ARG A 240 27.04 2.89 3.08
C ARG A 240 27.67 4.20 3.54
N ARG A 241 28.36 4.92 2.65
CA ARG A 241 28.96 6.23 2.95
C ARG A 241 27.87 7.29 3.18
N GLU A 242 26.83 7.30 2.36
CA GLU A 242 25.69 8.20 2.52
C GLU A 242 24.95 7.94 3.83
N ILE A 243 24.70 6.66 4.17
CA ILE A 243 24.11 6.28 5.46
C ILE A 243 24.98 6.75 6.65
N ALA A 244 26.31 6.67 6.54
CA ALA A 244 27.20 7.14 7.60
C ALA A 244 27.11 8.67 7.77
N VAL A 245 27.07 9.43 6.67
CA VAL A 245 26.91 10.90 6.70
C VAL A 245 25.56 11.29 7.28
N LEU A 246 24.47 10.67 6.84
CA LEU A 246 23.12 10.96 7.34
C LEU A 246 22.98 10.62 8.83
N ARG A 247 23.59 9.54 9.30
CA ARG A 247 23.63 9.20 10.74
C ARG A 247 24.38 10.24 11.55
N ALA A 248 25.52 10.73 11.05
CA ALA A 248 26.27 11.79 11.72
C ALA A 248 25.45 13.09 11.81
N GLN A 249 24.79 13.48 10.71
CA GLN A 249 23.91 14.65 10.69
C GLN A 249 22.71 14.52 11.65
N LEU A 250 22.11 13.33 11.75
CA LEU A 250 21.04 13.05 12.71
C LEU A 250 21.52 13.18 14.16
N GLU A 251 22.74 12.75 14.46
CA GLU A 251 23.29 12.87 15.82
C GLU A 251 23.56 14.33 16.18
N THR A 252 24.11 15.11 15.24
CA THR A 252 24.28 16.57 15.41
C THR A 252 22.93 17.25 15.64
N LEU A 253 21.91 16.92 14.85
CA LEU A 253 20.60 17.54 14.97
C LEU A 253 19.91 17.16 16.29
N ARG A 254 20.06 15.91 16.74
CA ARG A 254 19.56 15.47 18.06
C ARG A 254 20.23 16.23 19.21
N ALA A 255 21.54 16.42 19.15
CA ALA A 255 22.26 17.20 20.15
C ALA A 255 21.76 18.64 20.21
N GLU A 256 21.49 19.25 19.05
CA GLU A 256 20.98 20.61 18.97
C GLU A 256 19.54 20.73 19.49
N VAL A 257 18.68 19.76 19.18
CA VAL A 257 17.32 19.70 19.74
C VAL A 257 17.36 19.55 21.25
N ALA A 258 18.24 18.70 21.79
CA ALA A 258 18.40 18.53 23.23
C ALA A 258 18.89 19.82 23.90
N ARG A 259 19.82 20.55 23.27
CA ARG A 259 20.28 21.87 23.75
C ARG A 259 19.13 22.87 23.81
N LEU A 260 18.36 23.01 22.73
CA LEU A 260 17.23 23.93 22.66
C LEU A 260 16.11 23.57 23.66
N GLN A 261 15.87 22.27 23.88
CA GLN A 261 14.92 21.82 24.92
C GLN A 261 15.38 22.20 26.32
N ALA A 262 16.67 22.07 26.63
CA ALA A 262 17.24 22.48 27.91
C ALA A 262 17.14 24.00 28.12
N GLU A 263 17.45 24.80 27.09
CA GLU A 263 17.30 26.26 27.12
C GLU A 263 15.83 26.67 27.32
N PHE A 264 14.91 26.03 26.62
CA PHE A 264 13.48 26.29 26.77
C PHE A 264 12.97 25.93 28.17
N ALA A 265 13.40 24.80 28.74
CA ALA A 265 13.05 24.41 30.10
C ALA A 265 13.61 25.40 31.15
N ALA A 266 14.84 25.87 30.97
CA ALA A 266 15.45 26.88 31.83
C ALA A 266 14.70 28.23 31.73
N LEU A 267 14.33 28.65 30.52
CA LEU A 267 13.57 29.88 30.31
C LEU A 267 12.16 29.81 30.94
N LYS A 268 11.49 28.65 30.82
CA LYS A 268 10.19 28.40 31.43
C LYS A 268 10.25 28.48 32.96
N THR A 269 11.30 27.90 33.56
CA THR A 269 11.54 27.97 35.00
C THR A 269 11.82 29.41 35.46
N ALA A 270 12.57 30.19 34.67
CA ALA A 270 12.85 31.59 34.96
C ALA A 270 11.61 32.51 34.85
N LEU A 271 10.64 32.16 33.99
CA LEU A 271 9.38 32.89 33.83
C LEU A 271 8.28 32.47 34.82
N GLY A 272 8.53 31.50 35.71
CA GLY A 272 7.61 31.10 36.77
C GLY A 272 6.34 30.37 36.31
N ALA A 273 6.40 29.61 35.21
CA ALA A 273 5.29 28.82 34.66
C ALA A 273 5.50 27.30 34.79
#